data_AF-A0A6N2KUT6-F1
#
_entry.id   AF-A0A6N2KUT6-F1
#
_cell.length_a   1.000
_cell.length_b   1.000
_cell.length_c   1.000
_cell.angle_alpha   90.00
_cell.angle_beta   90.00
_cell.angle_gamma   90.00
#
_symmetry.space_group_name_H-M   'P 1'
#
loop_
_entity.id
_entity.type
_entity.pdbx_description
1 polymer ?
#
loop_
_entity_poly.entity_id
_entity_poly.type
_entity_poly.pdbx_seq_one_letter_code
_entity_poly.pdbx_strand_id
1 'polypeptide(L)'
;MVGQEQGEGEVEVIHSWSAPRSLSTSLMYSFAQRDDMEVLDEPLYATFLKVFDVERPYREELLSKMESDGDKVVKEIIFAPGEKKYRFCKHMSKQRLPGLPSDLIKKGKHFILIRNPLDILPSFGKVVPPSFLDLGLAELVSIYNDLCQLGKRPPVIDATDLVQNPEATLHSLCEDLGIPFQDSMLRWEAGPKLIDGIWAPWWYKSVHKSTGFSSTRKYPEPFPHSHYDLLEQSLPLYNWLRRHVRQASTLLKTPLPPPDLPVPTNEKLLAWVGDEILPRESAKVSVFDSVVQGGDSVWEGLRIYRGRIFKLEEHLDRLFDSAKALAFKNVPTREEVKEAIFRTLNRNGMFDNSHIRLSLTRGKKVTSGMSPAFNLYGCTLIVLPEWKPPVYDNTHGVTLVTATTRRNSPNNLDSKIHHNNLLNNILAKIEGNNANADDAIMLDKDGFVSETNATNIFLVKKGRVLTPHADYCLPGITRATW
;
A
#
# COMPACT_ATOMS: atom_id res chain seq x y z
N MET A 1 -40.02 36.31 -31.79
CA MET A 1 -39.22 37.05 -30.80
C MET A 1 -39.61 36.55 -29.42
N VAL A 2 -38.81 35.66 -28.83
CA VAL A 2 -38.09 35.86 -27.56
C VAL A 2 -36.97 34.82 -27.59
N GLY A 3 -35.77 35.24 -27.99
CA GLY A 3 -34.58 34.42 -27.81
C GLY A 3 -34.25 34.39 -26.32
N GLN A 4 -34.09 33.19 -25.77
CA GLN A 4 -33.41 33.04 -24.50
C GLN A 4 -31.91 33.12 -24.80
N GLU A 5 -31.32 34.27 -24.51
CA GLU A 5 -29.89 34.40 -24.29
C GLU A 5 -29.52 33.44 -23.15
N GLN A 6 -28.89 32.31 -23.48
CA GLN A 6 -28.10 31.56 -22.51
C GLN A 6 -26.93 32.44 -22.14
N GLY A 7 -26.94 32.99 -20.93
CA GLY A 7 -25.82 33.79 -20.42
C GLY A 7 -24.52 33.00 -20.52
N GLU A 8 -23.48 33.66 -21.01
CA GLU A 8 -22.08 33.19 -20.99
C GLU A 8 -21.67 32.90 -19.55
N GLY A 9 -21.92 31.67 -19.09
CA GLY A 9 -21.50 31.19 -17.77
C GLY A 9 -20.01 30.87 -17.76
N GLU A 10 -19.34 31.13 -16.64
CA GLU A 10 -17.97 30.69 -16.41
C GLU A 10 -17.90 29.15 -16.46
N VAL A 11 -17.14 28.60 -17.42
CA VAL A 11 -17.03 27.15 -17.62
C VAL A 11 -16.30 26.48 -16.45
N GLU A 12 -16.85 25.39 -15.92
CA GLU A 12 -16.20 24.61 -14.88
C GLU A 12 -15.24 23.58 -15.49
N VAL A 13 -13.93 23.80 -15.33
CA VAL A 13 -12.91 22.90 -15.90
C VAL A 13 -12.68 21.67 -15.01
N ILE A 14 -12.59 20.49 -15.63
CA ILE A 14 -12.23 19.21 -15.01
C ILE A 14 -10.91 18.72 -15.62
N HIS A 15 -9.87 18.63 -14.79
CA HIS A 15 -8.55 18.14 -15.18
C HIS A 15 -8.38 16.66 -14.86
N SER A 16 -8.16 15.86 -15.91
CA SER A 16 -7.80 14.45 -15.82
C SER A 16 -6.30 14.27 -15.99
N TRP A 17 -5.57 14.00 -14.92
CA TRP A 17 -4.12 13.74 -14.96
C TRP A 17 -3.81 12.26 -15.06
N SER A 18 -3.03 11.85 -16.07
CA SER A 18 -2.74 10.43 -16.29
C SER A 18 -1.32 10.17 -16.78
N ALA A 19 -0.82 8.96 -16.52
CA ALA A 19 0.34 8.43 -17.22
C ALA A 19 -0.08 7.93 -18.63
N PRO A 20 0.83 7.87 -19.61
CA PRO A 20 0.53 7.29 -20.91
C PRO A 20 0.00 5.86 -20.80
N ARG A 21 -0.83 5.46 -21.76
CA ARG A 21 -1.44 4.11 -21.82
C ARG A 21 -2.33 3.77 -20.60
N SER A 22 -2.79 4.75 -19.82
CA SER A 22 -3.66 4.52 -18.63
C SER A 22 -5.16 4.46 -18.93
N LEU A 23 -5.58 4.28 -20.20
CA LEU A 23 -6.98 4.41 -20.66
C LEU A 23 -7.54 5.84 -20.60
N SER A 24 -6.69 6.86 -20.50
CA SER A 24 -7.13 8.26 -20.45
C SER A 24 -7.94 8.68 -21.68
N THR A 25 -7.64 8.17 -22.88
CA THR A 25 -8.46 8.45 -24.08
C THR A 25 -9.84 7.79 -24.01
N SER A 26 -9.96 6.58 -23.46
CA SER A 26 -11.28 5.95 -23.24
C SER A 26 -12.10 6.76 -22.23
N LEU A 27 -11.46 7.28 -21.19
CA LEU A 27 -12.11 8.16 -20.23
C LEU A 27 -12.52 9.50 -20.85
N MET A 28 -11.69 10.07 -21.72
CA MET A 28 -12.03 11.25 -22.52
C MET A 28 -13.27 11.01 -23.38
N TYR A 29 -13.37 9.87 -24.06
CA TYR A 29 -14.54 9.52 -24.87
C TYR A 29 -15.79 9.35 -24.03
N SER A 30 -15.66 8.76 -22.85
CA SER A 30 -16.73 8.62 -21.86
C SER A 30 -17.27 9.98 -21.42
N PHE A 31 -16.40 10.92 -21.03
CA PHE A 31 -16.81 12.28 -20.66
C PHE A 31 -17.39 13.06 -21.85
N ALA A 32 -16.93 12.81 -23.07
CA ALA A 32 -17.49 13.41 -24.29
C ALA A 32 -18.93 12.97 -24.60
N GLN A 33 -19.44 11.91 -23.98
CA GLN A 33 -20.83 11.47 -24.17
C GLN A 33 -21.84 12.28 -23.33
N ARG A 34 -21.36 13.13 -22.43
CA ARG A 34 -22.23 13.97 -21.62
C ARG A 34 -22.74 15.14 -22.45
N ASP A 35 -24.01 15.47 -22.27
CA ASP A 35 -24.65 16.59 -22.96
C ASP A 35 -24.18 17.98 -22.47
N ASP A 36 -23.56 18.03 -21.30
CA ASP A 36 -23.11 19.22 -20.58
C ASP A 36 -21.59 19.44 -20.62
N MET A 37 -20.87 18.70 -21.48
CA MET A 37 -19.41 18.64 -21.50
C MET A 37 -18.83 18.98 -22.87
N GLU A 38 -17.79 19.80 -22.88
CA GLU A 38 -16.85 19.92 -23.99
C GLU A 38 -15.48 19.36 -23.60
N VAL A 39 -14.66 18.97 -24.57
CA VAL A 39 -13.48 18.14 -24.33
C VAL A 39 -12.25 18.66 -25.05
N LEU A 40 -11.12 18.72 -24.35
CA LEU A 40 -9.80 19.03 -24.87
C LEU A 40 -8.87 17.83 -24.70
N ASP A 41 -8.27 17.39 -25.81
CA ASP A 41 -7.27 16.31 -25.84
C ASP A 41 -5.85 16.89 -25.74
N GLU A 42 -5.18 16.68 -24.60
CA GLU A 42 -3.79 17.09 -24.30
C GLU A 42 -3.43 18.52 -24.76
N PRO A 43 -4.16 19.56 -24.28
CA PRO A 43 -3.96 20.94 -24.76
C PRO A 43 -2.53 21.47 -24.50
N LEU A 44 -1.80 20.91 -23.53
CA LEU A 44 -0.42 21.30 -23.19
C LEU A 44 0.65 20.54 -23.99
N TYR A 45 0.29 19.66 -24.94
CA TYR A 45 1.29 18.82 -25.61
C TYR A 45 2.24 19.62 -26.50
N ALA A 46 1.75 20.67 -27.17
CA ALA A 46 2.57 21.57 -27.97
C ALA A 46 3.61 22.30 -27.12
N THR A 47 3.19 22.79 -25.95
CA THR A 47 4.08 23.41 -24.97
C THR A 47 5.16 22.42 -24.52
N PHE A 48 4.79 21.18 -24.21
CA PHE A 48 5.74 20.12 -23.85
C PHE A 48 6.77 19.85 -24.97
N LEU A 49 6.34 19.66 -26.21
CA LEU A 49 7.25 19.37 -27.33
C LEU A 49 8.19 20.54 -27.65
N LYS A 50 7.72 21.78 -27.50
CA LYS A 50 8.53 22.98 -27.67
C LYS A 50 9.67 23.08 -26.65
N VAL A 51 9.44 22.62 -25.42
CA VAL A 51 10.43 22.71 -24.33
C VAL A 51 11.40 21.54 -24.31
N PHE A 52 10.94 20.31 -24.52
CA PHE A 52 11.75 19.11 -24.30
C PHE A 52 12.42 18.52 -25.56
N ASP A 53 12.31 19.21 -26.70
CA ASP A 53 12.83 18.80 -28.02
C ASP A 53 12.69 17.29 -28.33
N VAL A 54 11.53 16.74 -27.96
CA VAL A 54 11.27 15.31 -28.12
C VAL A 54 10.88 15.03 -29.57
N GLU A 55 11.64 14.17 -30.25
CA GLU A 55 11.30 13.77 -31.61
C GLU A 55 10.01 12.96 -31.66
N ARG A 56 9.08 13.41 -32.51
CA ARG A 56 7.84 12.71 -32.86
C ARG A 56 7.56 12.89 -34.35
N PRO A 57 7.00 11.87 -35.04
CA PRO A 57 6.68 11.98 -36.47
C PRO A 57 5.74 13.14 -36.83
N TYR A 58 4.92 13.58 -35.88
CA TYR A 58 3.92 14.64 -36.02
C TYR A 58 4.32 15.95 -35.31
N ARG A 59 5.58 16.11 -34.88
CA ARG A 59 6.02 17.27 -34.08
C ARG A 59 5.78 18.61 -34.79
N GLU A 60 6.23 18.75 -36.03
CA GLU A 60 6.10 19.99 -36.80
C GLU A 60 4.64 20.35 -37.11
N GLU A 61 3.84 19.33 -37.44
CA GLU A 61 2.40 19.50 -37.63
C GLU A 61 1.70 19.93 -36.32
N LEU A 62 2.15 19.40 -35.18
CA LEU A 62 1.60 19.76 -33.87
C LEU A 62 1.91 21.21 -33.52
N LEU A 63 3.18 21.61 -33.64
CA LEU A 63 3.62 22.96 -33.30
C LEU A 63 3.05 24.03 -34.24
N SER A 64 2.67 23.66 -35.46
CA SER A 64 2.02 24.59 -36.40
C SER A 64 0.51 24.72 -36.20
N LYS A 65 -0.17 23.70 -35.67
CA LYS A 65 -1.63 23.68 -35.49
C LYS A 65 -2.11 24.01 -34.08
N MET A 66 -1.25 23.86 -33.07
CA MET A 66 -1.61 24.06 -31.66
C MET A 66 -0.81 25.21 -31.05
N GLU A 67 -1.45 25.97 -30.16
CA GLU A 67 -0.76 26.99 -29.36
C GLU A 67 0.28 26.32 -28.45
N SER A 68 1.50 26.84 -28.49
CA SER A 68 2.66 26.29 -27.78
C SER A 68 3.08 27.12 -26.57
N ASP A 69 2.56 28.35 -26.44
CA ASP A 69 2.72 29.19 -25.26
C ASP A 69 1.82 28.69 -24.12
N GLY A 70 2.44 28.13 -23.07
CA GLY A 70 1.72 27.55 -21.94
C GLY A 70 0.82 28.54 -21.20
N ASP A 71 1.18 29.83 -21.17
CA ASP A 71 0.34 30.84 -20.52
C ASP A 71 -0.96 31.05 -21.29
N LYS A 72 -0.86 31.13 -22.62
CA LYS A 72 -2.02 31.26 -23.50
C LYS A 72 -2.86 30.00 -23.49
N VAL A 73 -2.25 28.81 -23.53
CA VAL A 73 -3.00 27.55 -23.45
C VAL A 73 -3.83 27.50 -22.16
N VAL A 74 -3.27 27.89 -21.01
CA VAL A 74 -4.03 27.86 -19.75
C VAL A 74 -5.14 28.92 -19.76
N LYS A 75 -4.85 30.16 -20.12
CA LYS A 75 -5.82 31.28 -20.00
C LYS A 75 -6.86 31.31 -21.10
N GLU A 76 -6.45 31.09 -22.35
CA GLU A 76 -7.24 31.33 -23.56
C GLU A 76 -7.82 30.05 -24.18
N ILE A 77 -7.38 28.86 -23.73
CA ILE A 77 -7.89 27.57 -24.24
C ILE A 77 -8.54 26.77 -23.10
N ILE A 78 -7.80 26.48 -22.03
CA ILE A 78 -8.31 25.68 -20.90
C ILE A 78 -9.42 26.45 -20.17
N PHE A 79 -9.17 27.71 -19.81
CA PHE A 79 -10.14 28.55 -19.09
C PHE A 79 -10.87 29.57 -19.99
N ALA A 80 -10.85 29.39 -21.31
CA ALA A 80 -11.65 30.19 -22.23
C ALA A 80 -13.15 30.08 -21.91
N PRO A 81 -14.01 31.02 -22.27
CA PRO A 81 -15.45 30.80 -22.28
C PRO A 81 -15.82 29.53 -23.06
N GLY A 82 -16.86 28.83 -22.64
CA GLY A 82 -17.30 27.55 -23.23
C GLY A 82 -18.78 27.59 -23.61
N GLU A 83 -19.18 26.73 -24.54
CA GLU A 83 -20.60 26.57 -24.91
C GLU A 83 -21.33 25.63 -23.94
N LYS A 84 -20.57 24.86 -23.17
CA LYS A 84 -21.05 23.85 -22.23
C LYS A 84 -20.70 24.24 -20.80
N LYS A 85 -21.45 23.68 -19.85
CA LYS A 85 -21.25 23.93 -18.42
C LYS A 85 -19.86 23.48 -17.96
N TYR A 86 -19.41 22.33 -18.43
CA TYR A 86 -18.14 21.73 -18.04
C TYR A 86 -17.20 21.58 -19.22
N ARG A 87 -15.89 21.67 -18.93
CA ARG A 87 -14.82 21.36 -19.88
C ARG A 87 -13.87 20.31 -19.32
N PHE A 88 -13.80 19.15 -19.96
CA PHE A 88 -12.86 18.09 -19.60
C PHE A 88 -11.54 18.28 -20.34
N CYS A 89 -10.45 18.41 -19.59
CA CYS A 89 -9.10 18.44 -20.13
C CYS A 89 -8.38 17.13 -19.82
N LYS A 90 -8.09 16.35 -20.86
CA LYS A 90 -7.21 15.18 -20.75
C LYS A 90 -5.77 15.65 -20.74
N HIS A 91 -5.04 15.38 -19.65
CA HIS A 91 -3.62 15.69 -19.52
C HIS A 91 -2.78 14.42 -19.37
N MET A 92 -1.61 14.41 -20.00
CA MET A 92 -0.51 13.55 -19.57
C MET A 92 0.28 14.29 -18.50
N SER A 93 0.53 13.66 -17.36
CA SER A 93 1.17 14.32 -16.21
C SER A 93 2.52 14.98 -16.54
N LYS A 94 3.31 14.36 -17.41
CA LYS A 94 4.60 14.91 -17.90
C LYS A 94 4.47 16.23 -18.66
N GLN A 95 3.29 16.59 -19.15
CA GLN A 95 3.04 17.87 -19.82
C GLN A 95 2.88 19.02 -18.83
N ARG A 96 2.81 18.74 -17.52
CA ARG A 96 2.84 19.76 -16.48
C ARG A 96 4.27 20.29 -16.32
N LEU A 97 4.62 21.26 -17.14
CA LEU A 97 5.95 21.87 -17.10
C LEU A 97 6.11 22.85 -15.93
N PRO A 98 7.32 22.99 -15.39
CA PRO A 98 7.66 24.14 -14.55
C PRO A 98 7.39 25.45 -15.31
N GLY A 99 6.83 26.45 -14.63
CA GLY A 99 6.55 27.77 -15.21
C GLY A 99 5.16 27.95 -15.82
N LEU A 100 4.33 26.90 -15.91
CA LEU A 100 2.92 27.06 -16.27
C LEU A 100 2.17 27.90 -15.23
N PRO A 101 1.12 28.65 -15.62
CA PRO A 101 0.33 29.46 -14.69
C PRO A 101 -0.20 28.65 -13.52
N SER A 102 -0.09 29.22 -12.30
CA SER A 102 -0.57 28.54 -11.08
C SER A 102 -2.07 28.25 -11.11
N ASP A 103 -2.83 28.98 -11.94
CA ASP A 103 -4.25 28.78 -12.19
C ASP A 103 -4.57 27.36 -12.66
N LEU A 104 -3.65 26.72 -13.41
CA LEU A 104 -3.82 25.35 -13.90
C LEU A 104 -4.01 24.33 -12.77
N ILE A 105 -3.46 24.58 -11.58
CA ILE A 105 -3.59 23.70 -10.39
C ILE A 105 -4.56 24.28 -9.36
N LYS A 106 -4.67 25.62 -9.29
CA LYS A 106 -5.52 26.28 -8.30
C LYS A 106 -7.00 26.29 -8.69
N LYS A 107 -7.33 26.33 -9.97
CA LYS A 107 -8.70 26.42 -10.49
C LYS A 107 -9.16 25.10 -11.09
N GLY A 108 -10.48 24.92 -11.16
CA GLY A 108 -11.08 23.69 -11.68
C GLY A 108 -11.10 22.54 -10.67
N LYS A 109 -11.68 21.42 -11.12
CA LYS A 109 -11.75 20.14 -10.41
C LYS A 109 -10.66 19.23 -10.96
N HIS A 110 -10.03 18.42 -10.11
CA HIS A 110 -8.88 17.60 -10.49
C HIS A 110 -9.11 16.16 -10.06
N PHE A 111 -8.75 15.22 -10.91
CA PHE A 111 -8.60 13.82 -10.52
C PHE A 111 -7.39 13.19 -11.21
N ILE A 112 -6.95 12.06 -10.68
CA ILE A 112 -5.79 11.31 -11.18
C ILE A 112 -6.24 9.92 -11.62
N LEU A 113 -5.90 9.56 -12.86
CA LEU A 113 -6.06 8.23 -13.42
C LEU A 113 -4.71 7.50 -13.42
N ILE A 114 -4.61 6.44 -12.63
CA ILE A 114 -3.42 5.59 -12.56
C ILE A 114 -3.62 4.28 -13.30
N ARG A 115 -2.51 3.67 -13.72
CA ARG A 115 -2.48 2.29 -14.22
C ARG A 115 -1.18 1.64 -13.78
N ASN A 116 -1.24 0.34 -13.50
CA ASN A 116 -0.07 -0.41 -13.08
C ASN A 116 1.03 -0.36 -14.16
N PRO A 117 2.29 0.00 -13.83
CA PRO A 117 3.39 0.02 -14.78
C PRO A 117 3.62 -1.33 -15.49
N LEU A 118 3.25 -2.45 -14.86
CA LEU A 118 3.25 -3.78 -15.49
C LEU A 118 2.39 -3.84 -16.76
N ASP A 119 1.30 -3.06 -16.81
CA ASP A 119 0.40 -2.98 -17.95
C ASP A 119 0.74 -1.83 -18.91
N ILE A 120 1.42 -0.78 -18.42
CA ILE A 120 1.85 0.37 -19.23
C ILE A 120 3.05 -0.01 -20.09
N LEU A 121 4.12 -0.51 -19.46
CA LEU A 121 5.44 -0.66 -20.07
C LEU A 121 5.44 -1.54 -21.33
N PRO A 122 4.85 -2.76 -21.33
CA PRO A 122 4.84 -3.60 -22.53
C PRO A 122 4.07 -2.98 -23.70
N SER A 123 3.07 -2.14 -23.41
CA SER A 123 2.30 -1.47 -24.45
C SER A 123 2.92 -0.16 -24.93
N PHE A 124 3.59 0.57 -24.05
CA PHE A 124 4.21 1.85 -24.38
C PHE A 124 5.49 1.64 -25.20
N GLY A 125 6.31 0.65 -24.81
CA GLY A 125 7.54 0.27 -25.51
C GLY A 125 7.35 -0.20 -26.96
N LYS A 126 6.12 -0.53 -27.38
CA LYS A 126 5.79 -0.86 -28.79
C LYS A 126 5.70 0.38 -29.69
N VAL A 127 5.60 1.58 -29.12
CA VAL A 127 5.43 2.84 -29.86
C VAL A 127 6.67 3.72 -29.74
N VAL A 128 7.20 3.89 -28.53
CA VAL A 128 8.41 4.67 -28.25
C VAL A 128 9.24 4.00 -27.16
N PRO A 129 10.58 4.16 -27.15
CA PRO A 129 11.42 3.71 -26.04
C PRO A 129 10.92 4.31 -24.72
N PRO A 130 10.63 3.49 -23.69
CA PRO A 130 10.11 4.00 -22.43
C PRO A 130 11.24 4.62 -21.59
N SER A 131 10.95 5.76 -20.96
CA SER A 131 11.83 6.41 -19.99
C SER A 131 11.03 6.76 -18.73
N PHE A 132 11.72 6.98 -17.60
CA PHE A 132 11.08 7.37 -16.34
C PHE A 132 10.26 8.66 -16.49
N LEU A 133 10.86 9.68 -17.14
CA LEU A 133 10.19 10.94 -17.45
C LEU A 133 8.97 10.73 -18.37
N ASP A 134 9.09 9.85 -19.36
CA ASP A 134 7.99 9.62 -20.31
C ASP A 134 6.77 8.95 -19.68
N LEU A 135 6.94 8.18 -18.61
CA LEU A 135 5.83 7.56 -17.89
C LEU A 135 5.03 8.56 -17.07
N GLY A 136 5.65 9.64 -16.59
CA GLY A 136 4.94 10.70 -15.87
C GLY A 136 4.44 10.33 -14.47
N LEU A 137 4.84 9.18 -13.90
CA LEU A 137 4.33 8.73 -12.61
C LEU A 137 4.82 9.60 -11.45
N ALA A 138 6.05 10.12 -11.53
CA ALA A 138 6.59 11.06 -10.55
C ALA A 138 5.79 12.38 -10.58
N GLU A 139 5.43 12.85 -11.76
CA GLU A 139 4.63 14.04 -11.97
C GLU A 139 3.22 13.85 -11.42
N LEU A 140 2.64 12.66 -11.51
CA LEU A 140 1.35 12.37 -10.84
C LEU A 140 1.44 12.48 -9.32
N VAL A 141 2.51 11.97 -8.70
CA VAL A 141 2.74 12.12 -7.26
C VAL A 141 2.89 13.60 -6.90
N SER A 142 3.65 14.36 -7.70
CA SER A 142 3.82 15.80 -7.54
C SER A 142 2.48 16.56 -7.62
N ILE A 143 1.66 16.27 -8.63
CA ILE A 143 0.31 16.85 -8.79
C ILE A 143 -0.58 16.52 -7.59
N TYR A 144 -0.60 15.28 -7.13
CA TYR A 144 -1.38 14.88 -5.96
C TYR A 144 -0.96 15.68 -4.72
N ASN A 145 0.35 15.80 -4.47
CA ASN A 145 0.86 16.52 -3.31
C ASN A 145 0.52 18.01 -3.36
N ASP A 146 0.71 18.67 -4.49
CA ASP A 146 0.41 20.10 -4.63
C ASP A 146 -1.07 20.40 -4.41
N LEU A 147 -1.96 19.54 -4.93
CA LEU A 147 -3.39 19.65 -4.70
C LEU A 147 -3.76 19.42 -3.22
N CYS A 148 -3.12 18.46 -2.55
CA CYS A 148 -3.29 18.25 -1.10
C CYS A 148 -2.84 19.46 -0.27
N GLN A 149 -1.72 20.10 -0.63
CA GLN A 149 -1.24 21.32 0.04
C GLN A 149 -2.21 22.49 -0.11
N LEU A 150 -2.98 22.54 -1.19
CA LEU A 150 -4.07 23.50 -1.39
C LEU A 150 -5.37 23.11 -0.66
N GLY A 151 -5.38 22.02 0.11
CA GLY A 151 -6.57 21.50 0.79
C GLY A 151 -7.57 20.81 -0.16
N LYS A 152 -7.19 20.56 -1.42
CA LYS A 152 -8.02 19.96 -2.47
C LYS A 152 -7.53 18.55 -2.78
N ARG A 153 -7.71 17.59 -1.86
CA ARG A 153 -7.28 16.21 -2.11
C ARG A 153 -7.98 15.63 -3.36
N PRO A 154 -7.26 15.29 -4.44
CA PRO A 154 -7.91 14.85 -5.67
C PRO A 154 -8.37 13.40 -5.56
N PRO A 155 -9.49 13.02 -6.18
CA PRO A 155 -9.86 11.62 -6.36
C PRO A 155 -8.81 10.90 -7.20
N VAL A 156 -8.53 9.64 -6.83
CA VAL A 156 -7.62 8.77 -7.58
C VAL A 156 -8.41 7.54 -8.03
N ILE A 157 -8.37 7.23 -9.32
CA ILE A 157 -9.01 6.03 -9.89
C ILE A 157 -7.98 5.16 -10.60
N ASP A 158 -8.14 3.83 -10.49
CA ASP A 158 -7.30 2.87 -11.20
C ASP A 158 -7.96 2.41 -12.50
N ALA A 159 -7.19 2.37 -13.58
CA ALA A 159 -7.64 1.87 -14.88
C ALA A 159 -8.17 0.43 -14.83
N THR A 160 -7.68 -0.39 -13.90
CA THR A 160 -8.16 -1.76 -13.67
C THR A 160 -9.59 -1.75 -13.17
N ASP A 161 -9.88 -0.92 -12.17
CA ASP A 161 -11.21 -0.80 -11.55
C ASP A 161 -12.22 -0.25 -12.57
N LEU A 162 -11.78 0.75 -13.34
CA LEU A 162 -12.56 1.34 -14.44
C LEU A 162 -12.94 0.33 -15.53
N VAL A 163 -12.13 -0.69 -15.78
CA VAL A 163 -12.45 -1.76 -16.74
C VAL A 163 -13.31 -2.85 -16.11
N GLN A 164 -13.07 -3.18 -14.83
CA GLN A 164 -13.79 -4.25 -14.13
C GLN A 164 -15.23 -3.86 -13.78
N ASN A 165 -15.44 -2.63 -13.32
CA ASN A 165 -16.75 -2.08 -13.00
C ASN A 165 -16.82 -0.58 -13.38
N PRO A 166 -17.03 -0.30 -14.68
CA PRO A 166 -17.02 1.07 -15.19
C PRO A 166 -18.09 1.96 -14.56
N GLU A 167 -19.30 1.43 -14.38
CA GLU A 167 -20.43 2.15 -13.81
C GLU A 167 -20.16 2.59 -12.37
N ALA A 168 -19.77 1.67 -11.49
CA ALA A 168 -19.46 2.02 -10.10
C ALA A 168 -18.27 3.00 -9.99
N THR A 169 -17.23 2.79 -10.81
CA THR A 169 -16.04 3.66 -10.81
C THR A 169 -16.39 5.07 -11.27
N LEU A 170 -17.15 5.23 -12.35
CA LEU A 170 -17.58 6.53 -12.86
C LEU A 170 -18.58 7.22 -11.95
N HIS A 171 -19.50 6.47 -11.33
CA HIS A 171 -20.44 7.03 -10.36
C HIS A 171 -19.69 7.61 -9.16
N SER A 172 -18.74 6.85 -8.59
CA SER A 172 -17.88 7.35 -7.49
C SER A 172 -17.06 8.56 -7.92
N LEU A 173 -16.48 8.56 -9.12
CA LEU A 173 -15.71 9.69 -9.61
C LEU A 173 -16.59 10.94 -9.77
N CYS A 174 -17.80 10.80 -10.31
CA CYS A 174 -18.75 11.90 -10.48
C CYS A 174 -19.17 12.47 -9.12
N GLU A 175 -19.44 11.60 -8.13
CA GLU A 175 -19.72 12.00 -6.75
C GLU A 175 -18.56 12.81 -6.16
N ASP A 176 -17.32 12.30 -6.25
CA ASP A 176 -16.14 12.96 -5.70
C ASP A 176 -15.83 14.31 -6.40
N LEU A 177 -16.17 14.42 -7.70
CA LEU A 177 -16.08 15.67 -8.46
C LEU A 177 -17.26 16.61 -8.23
N GLY A 178 -18.35 16.15 -7.61
CA GLY A 178 -19.59 16.90 -7.44
C GLY A 178 -20.30 17.23 -8.76
N ILE A 179 -20.34 16.27 -9.69
CA ILE A 179 -21.08 16.37 -10.97
C ILE A 179 -22.08 15.21 -11.09
N PRO A 180 -23.20 15.36 -11.83
CA PRO A 180 -24.15 14.26 -12.00
C PRO A 180 -23.57 13.17 -12.90
N PHE A 181 -23.73 11.90 -12.53
CA PHE A 181 -23.43 10.78 -13.42
C PHE A 181 -24.46 10.72 -14.57
N GLN A 182 -24.02 10.34 -15.78
CA GLN A 182 -24.89 10.11 -16.94
C GLN A 182 -24.60 8.74 -17.55
N ASP A 183 -25.63 7.93 -17.81
CA ASP A 183 -25.47 6.58 -18.39
C ASP A 183 -24.79 6.58 -19.76
N SER A 184 -24.91 7.69 -20.51
CA SER A 184 -24.23 7.89 -21.79
C SER A 184 -22.72 7.74 -21.68
N MET A 185 -22.13 8.02 -20.51
CA MET A 185 -20.70 7.89 -20.24
C MET A 185 -20.17 6.45 -20.42
N LEU A 186 -21.03 5.44 -20.37
CA LEU A 186 -20.60 4.03 -20.42
C LEU A 186 -20.31 3.53 -21.84
N ARG A 187 -20.83 4.20 -22.88
CA ARG A 187 -20.75 3.71 -24.25
C ARG A 187 -20.53 4.83 -25.25
N TRP A 188 -19.75 4.57 -26.29
CA TRP A 188 -19.51 5.49 -27.39
C TRP A 188 -19.46 4.74 -28.72
N GLU A 189 -19.62 5.46 -29.83
CA GLU A 189 -19.46 4.87 -31.16
C GLU A 189 -17.98 4.57 -31.46
N ALA A 190 -17.71 3.45 -32.13
CA ALA A 190 -16.36 3.15 -32.61
C ALA A 190 -15.92 4.16 -33.71
N GLY A 191 -14.62 4.25 -33.93
CA GLY A 191 -13.98 5.11 -34.94
C GLY A 191 -13.36 6.39 -34.37
N PRO A 192 -12.64 7.14 -35.24
CA PRO A 192 -12.04 8.41 -34.87
C PRO A 192 -13.09 9.46 -34.49
N LYS A 193 -12.72 10.40 -33.62
CA LYS A 193 -13.58 11.48 -33.15
C LYS A 193 -13.00 12.84 -33.52
N LEU A 194 -13.86 13.85 -33.69
CA LEU A 194 -13.42 15.23 -33.98
C LEU A 194 -12.58 15.83 -32.85
N ILE A 195 -12.78 15.34 -31.63
CA ILE A 195 -12.02 15.74 -30.44
C ILE A 195 -10.63 15.07 -30.34
N ASP A 196 -10.29 14.16 -31.26
CA ASP A 196 -9.01 13.48 -31.24
C ASP A 196 -7.88 14.45 -31.61
N GLY A 197 -6.81 14.47 -30.81
CA GLY A 197 -5.60 15.17 -31.17
C GLY A 197 -4.95 14.59 -32.43
N ILE A 198 -4.11 15.39 -33.11
CA ILE A 198 -3.49 15.00 -34.38
C ILE A 198 -2.62 13.74 -34.29
N TRP A 199 -2.20 13.35 -33.08
CA TRP A 199 -1.42 12.15 -32.78
C TRP A 199 -2.26 10.86 -32.71
N ALA A 200 -3.59 10.94 -32.83
CA ALA A 200 -4.49 9.80 -32.75
C ALA A 200 -4.12 8.61 -33.67
N PRO A 201 -3.65 8.82 -34.92
CA PRO A 201 -3.23 7.71 -35.79
C PRO A 201 -2.15 6.79 -35.18
N TRP A 202 -1.31 7.33 -34.29
CA TRP A 202 -0.23 6.59 -33.62
C TRP A 202 -0.67 5.91 -32.32
N TRP A 203 -1.60 6.52 -31.58
CA TRP A 203 -1.91 6.10 -30.21
C TRP A 203 -3.29 5.46 -30.04
N TYR A 204 -4.28 5.83 -30.85
CA TYR A 204 -5.71 5.61 -30.56
C TYR A 204 -6.33 4.41 -31.28
N LYS A 205 -5.52 3.64 -32.03
CA LYS A 205 -5.96 2.44 -32.74
C LYS A 205 -6.79 1.45 -31.89
N SER A 206 -6.52 1.37 -30.59
CA SER A 206 -7.30 0.49 -29.69
C SER A 206 -8.64 1.09 -29.30
N VAL A 207 -8.71 2.39 -28.98
CA VAL A 207 -9.96 3.04 -28.53
C VAL A 207 -10.91 3.28 -29.70
N HIS A 208 -10.39 3.52 -30.91
CA HIS A 208 -11.19 3.57 -32.14
C HIS A 208 -11.90 2.26 -32.46
N LYS A 209 -11.52 1.14 -31.84
CA LYS A 209 -12.20 -0.15 -31.99
C LYS A 209 -13.15 -0.47 -30.83
N SER A 210 -13.14 0.32 -29.77
CA SER A 210 -13.97 0.06 -28.58
C SER A 210 -15.25 0.88 -28.64
N THR A 211 -16.29 0.39 -27.96
CA THR A 211 -17.58 1.08 -27.79
C THR A 211 -17.91 1.35 -26.32
N GLY A 212 -16.92 1.20 -25.44
CA GLY A 212 -17.04 1.30 -23.99
C GLY A 212 -15.78 0.79 -23.30
N PHE A 213 -15.78 0.80 -21.96
CA PHE A 213 -14.70 0.21 -21.17
C PHE A 213 -14.79 -1.32 -21.24
N SER A 214 -13.80 -1.95 -21.87
CA SER A 214 -13.74 -3.41 -21.97
C SER A 214 -12.31 -3.90 -21.98
N SER A 215 -12.06 -5.03 -21.33
CA SER A 215 -10.80 -5.75 -21.47
C SER A 215 -10.82 -6.54 -22.77
N THR A 216 -9.88 -6.28 -23.67
CA THR A 216 -9.57 -7.28 -24.70
C THR A 216 -8.85 -8.44 -24.02
N ARG A 217 -9.39 -9.66 -24.18
CA ARG A 217 -8.77 -10.87 -23.64
C ARG A 217 -7.43 -11.07 -24.35
N LYS A 218 -6.35 -10.63 -23.73
CA LYS A 218 -4.99 -10.89 -24.21
C LYS A 218 -4.51 -12.19 -23.60
N TYR A 219 -3.84 -13.00 -24.40
CA TYR A 219 -3.04 -14.07 -23.85
C TYR A 219 -1.96 -13.44 -22.95
N PRO A 220 -1.69 -14.02 -21.77
CA PRO A 220 -0.67 -13.49 -20.88
C PRO A 220 0.69 -13.51 -21.59
N GLU A 221 1.26 -12.33 -21.85
CA GLU A 221 2.63 -12.17 -22.31
C GLU A 221 3.54 -11.98 -21.07
N PRO A 222 4.71 -12.64 -21.02
CA PRO A 222 5.66 -12.40 -19.94
C PRO A 222 6.16 -10.95 -19.98
N PHE A 223 6.38 -10.37 -18.80
CA PHE A 223 6.89 -9.01 -18.69
C PHE A 223 8.29 -8.92 -19.32
N PRO A 224 8.57 -7.98 -20.25
CA PRO A 224 9.87 -7.88 -20.89
C PRO A 224 10.96 -7.52 -19.88
N HIS A 225 12.00 -8.36 -19.77
CA HIS A 225 13.09 -8.14 -18.82
C HIS A 225 13.82 -6.80 -19.04
N SER A 226 13.87 -6.31 -20.28
CA SER A 226 14.43 -5.00 -20.64
C SER A 226 13.73 -3.80 -19.98
N HIS A 227 12.53 -3.99 -19.42
CA HIS A 227 11.79 -2.94 -18.73
C HIS A 227 11.83 -3.07 -17.19
N TYR A 228 12.58 -4.04 -16.65
CA TYR A 228 12.55 -4.34 -15.21
C TYR A 228 13.08 -3.18 -14.36
N ASP A 229 14.21 -2.57 -14.73
CA ASP A 229 14.77 -1.44 -13.98
C ASP A 229 13.80 -0.25 -13.95
N LEU A 230 13.11 0.00 -15.07
CA LEU A 230 12.11 1.06 -15.14
C LEU A 230 10.85 0.72 -14.35
N LEU A 231 10.45 -0.55 -14.31
CA LEU A 231 9.38 -1.03 -13.44
C LEU A 231 9.74 -0.81 -11.97
N GLU A 232 10.97 -1.12 -11.55
CA GLU A 232 11.45 -0.94 -10.19
C GLU A 232 11.40 0.54 -9.75
N GLN A 233 11.77 1.46 -10.64
CA GLN A 233 11.65 2.91 -10.39
C GLN A 233 10.19 3.38 -10.31
N SER A 234 9.31 2.80 -11.12
CA SER A 234 7.95 3.29 -11.35
C SER A 234 6.91 2.72 -10.40
N LEU A 235 7.06 1.45 -10.03
CA LEU A 235 6.07 0.70 -9.24
C LEU A 235 5.85 1.28 -7.84
N PRO A 236 6.87 1.78 -7.11
CA PRO A 236 6.64 2.45 -5.83
C PRO A 236 5.73 3.68 -5.94
N LEU A 237 5.87 4.48 -6.99
CA LEU A 237 5.05 5.69 -7.23
C LEU A 237 3.60 5.32 -7.51
N TYR A 238 3.38 4.32 -8.37
CA TYR A 238 2.05 3.76 -8.60
C TYR A 238 1.42 3.21 -7.31
N ASN A 239 2.16 2.39 -6.55
CA ASN A 239 1.68 1.80 -5.31
C ASN A 239 1.34 2.85 -4.26
N TRP A 240 2.08 3.96 -4.22
CA TRP A 240 1.78 5.09 -3.35
C TRP A 240 0.45 5.75 -3.74
N LEU A 241 0.26 6.10 -5.02
CA LEU A 241 -1.01 6.67 -5.51
C LEU A 241 -2.19 5.69 -5.33
N ARG A 242 -1.98 4.39 -5.55
CA ARG A 242 -3.01 3.36 -5.42
C ARG A 242 -3.61 3.29 -4.01
N ARG A 243 -2.85 3.62 -2.96
CA ARG A 243 -3.36 3.69 -1.58
C ARG A 243 -4.42 4.77 -1.39
N HIS A 244 -4.53 5.72 -2.32
CA HIS A 244 -5.52 6.79 -2.32
C HIS A 244 -6.73 6.51 -3.22
N VAL A 245 -6.75 5.37 -3.92
CA VAL A 245 -7.95 4.91 -4.64
C VAL A 245 -9.02 4.51 -3.63
N ARG A 246 -10.26 4.96 -3.85
CA ARG A 246 -11.42 4.58 -3.02
C ARG A 246 -11.60 3.07 -3.14
N GLN A 247 -11.46 2.35 -2.03
CA GLN A 247 -11.31 0.90 -2.03
C GLN A 247 -12.52 0.19 -2.68
N ALA A 248 -12.29 -0.44 -3.84
CA ALA A 248 -13.03 -1.60 -4.28
C ALA A 248 -12.13 -2.82 -4.07
N SER A 249 -12.32 -3.57 -2.97
CA SER A 249 -11.60 -4.83 -2.75
C SER A 249 -11.84 -5.78 -3.92
N THR A 250 -10.77 -6.23 -4.58
CA THR A 250 -10.85 -7.10 -5.77
C THR A 250 -10.76 -8.60 -5.42
N LEU A 251 -10.36 -8.96 -4.20
CA LEU A 251 -10.24 -10.36 -3.76
C LEU A 251 -11.44 -10.83 -2.93
N LEU A 252 -12.24 -9.91 -2.39
CA LEU A 252 -13.48 -10.22 -1.68
C LEU A 252 -14.65 -9.65 -2.48
N LYS A 253 -15.72 -10.43 -2.67
CA LYS A 253 -16.95 -9.98 -3.36
C LYS A 253 -17.56 -8.71 -2.73
N THR A 254 -17.21 -8.42 -1.48
CA THR A 254 -17.57 -7.19 -0.77
C THR A 254 -16.33 -6.71 0.00
N PRO A 255 -15.90 -5.44 -0.14
CA PRO A 255 -14.82 -4.89 0.67
C PRO A 255 -15.20 -4.95 2.15
N LEU A 256 -14.30 -5.44 3.00
CA LEU A 256 -14.46 -5.29 4.44
C LEU A 256 -14.18 -3.82 4.79
N PRO A 257 -14.97 -3.21 5.69
CA PRO A 257 -14.67 -1.86 6.17
C PRO A 257 -13.28 -1.85 6.84
N PRO A 258 -12.53 -0.73 6.78
CA PRO A 258 -11.29 -0.59 7.52
C PRO A 258 -11.55 -0.88 9.01
N PRO A 259 -10.82 -1.82 9.64
CA PRO A 259 -11.02 -2.12 11.04
C PRO A 259 -10.47 -1.00 11.92
N ASP A 260 -11.14 -0.74 13.05
CA ASP A 260 -10.64 0.19 14.06
C ASP A 260 -9.36 -0.35 14.71
N LEU A 261 -8.38 0.53 14.93
CA LEU A 261 -7.18 0.19 15.69
C LEU A 261 -7.51 0.19 17.19
N PRO A 262 -7.05 -0.81 17.97
CA PRO A 262 -7.24 -0.82 19.42
C PRO A 262 -6.71 0.44 20.13
N VAL A 263 -5.65 1.05 19.58
CA VAL A 263 -5.13 2.35 19.98
C VAL A 263 -4.96 3.22 18.73
N PRO A 264 -5.75 4.29 18.54
CA PRO A 264 -5.72 5.11 17.34
C PRO A 264 -4.34 5.70 17.00
N THR A 265 -3.55 6.06 18.01
CA THR A 265 -2.18 6.60 17.83
C THR A 265 -1.24 5.63 17.12
N ASN A 266 -1.53 4.33 17.10
CA ASN A 266 -0.73 3.33 16.39
C ASN A 266 -0.89 3.40 14.85
N GLU A 267 -1.79 4.24 14.31
CA GLU A 267 -1.94 4.44 12.86
C GLU A 267 -0.64 4.95 12.23
N LYS A 268 0.07 5.85 12.93
CA LYS A 268 1.29 6.51 12.46
C LYS A 268 2.50 6.13 13.29
N LEU A 269 2.79 4.82 13.35
CA LEU A 269 4.00 4.31 14.01
C LEU A 269 5.15 4.10 13.04
N LEU A 270 6.37 4.16 13.58
CA LEU A 270 7.61 3.79 12.91
C LEU A 270 8.12 2.47 13.49
N ALA A 271 8.51 1.53 12.61
CA ALA A 271 9.08 0.25 12.99
C ALA A 271 10.46 0.08 12.34
N TRP A 272 11.36 -0.65 13.02
CA TRP A 272 12.64 -1.04 12.44
C TRP A 272 12.49 -2.34 11.67
N VAL A 273 13.00 -2.42 10.43
CA VAL A 273 13.08 -3.67 9.66
C VAL A 273 14.42 -3.73 8.93
N GLY A 274 15.22 -4.76 9.21
CA GLY A 274 16.57 -4.89 8.66
C GLY A 274 17.51 -3.87 9.29
N ASP A 275 17.74 -2.77 8.58
CA ASP A 275 18.62 -1.65 8.92
C ASP A 275 17.92 -0.27 8.82
N GLU A 276 16.61 -0.26 8.56
CA GLU A 276 15.84 0.96 8.30
C GLU A 276 14.69 1.17 9.31
N ILE A 277 14.36 2.45 9.55
CA ILE A 277 13.12 2.84 10.25
C ILE A 277 12.07 3.22 9.22
N LEU A 278 10.96 2.49 9.19
CA LEU A 278 9.92 2.58 8.18
C LEU A 278 8.55 2.90 8.82
N PRO A 279 7.68 3.68 8.13
CA PRO A 279 6.27 3.81 8.51
C PRO A 279 5.56 2.46 8.53
N ARG A 280 4.53 2.32 9.38
CA ARG A 280 3.70 1.10 9.54
C ARG A 280 3.39 0.37 8.23
N GLU A 281 2.90 1.08 7.22
CA GLU A 281 2.49 0.51 5.93
C GLU A 281 3.63 0.08 5.01
N SER A 282 4.85 0.53 5.31
CA SER A 282 6.08 0.20 4.56
C SER A 282 6.95 -0.82 5.29
N ALA A 283 6.75 -1.02 6.59
CA ALA A 283 7.48 -1.99 7.40
C ALA A 283 7.12 -3.43 7.01
N LYS A 284 7.88 -3.99 6.04
CA LYS A 284 7.62 -5.29 5.42
C LYS A 284 8.92 -6.08 5.28
N VAL A 285 8.82 -7.40 5.38
CA VAL A 285 9.91 -8.31 5.01
C VAL A 285 9.71 -8.84 3.58
N SER A 286 10.80 -9.24 2.94
CA SER A 286 10.74 -9.88 1.63
C SER A 286 9.94 -11.18 1.70
N VAL A 287 9.19 -11.50 0.64
CA VAL A 287 8.58 -12.84 0.49
C VAL A 287 9.62 -13.97 0.43
N PHE A 288 10.89 -13.62 0.17
CA PHE A 288 12.02 -14.53 0.24
C PHE A 288 12.65 -14.66 1.64
N ASP A 289 12.15 -13.94 2.65
CA ASP A 289 12.59 -14.10 4.03
C ASP A 289 12.14 -15.45 4.61
N SER A 290 13.01 -16.11 5.37
CA SER A 290 12.74 -17.41 5.99
C SER A 290 11.50 -17.40 6.89
N VAL A 291 11.16 -16.27 7.51
CA VAL A 291 9.94 -16.17 8.32
C VAL A 291 8.67 -16.38 7.49
N VAL A 292 8.67 -15.89 6.23
CA VAL A 292 7.51 -16.01 5.34
C VAL A 292 7.38 -17.42 4.79
N GLN A 293 8.49 -18.06 4.46
CA GLN A 293 8.48 -19.40 3.84
C GLN A 293 8.28 -20.53 4.85
N GLY A 294 8.66 -20.35 6.12
CA GLY A 294 8.65 -21.44 7.09
C GLY A 294 8.66 -21.04 8.56
N GLY A 295 8.34 -19.78 8.91
CA GLY A 295 8.25 -19.33 10.31
C GLY A 295 9.60 -19.27 11.05
N ASP A 296 10.71 -19.33 10.31
CA ASP A 296 12.07 -19.49 10.82
C ASP A 296 12.65 -18.16 11.35
N SER A 297 12.27 -17.87 12.60
CA SER A 297 12.59 -16.66 13.36
C SER A 297 12.40 -16.87 14.86
N VAL A 298 13.08 -16.04 15.65
CA VAL A 298 12.94 -15.93 17.10
C VAL A 298 12.41 -14.57 17.49
N TRP A 299 11.79 -14.43 18.66
CA TRP A 299 11.21 -13.16 19.08
C TRP A 299 11.24 -12.96 20.60
N GLU A 300 10.99 -11.72 21.02
CA GLU A 300 10.85 -11.31 22.41
C GLU A 300 9.72 -10.28 22.56
N GLY A 301 9.10 -10.28 23.74
CA GLY A 301 8.10 -9.29 24.14
C GLY A 301 8.65 -8.38 25.22
N LEU A 302 8.95 -7.13 24.87
CA LEU A 302 9.53 -6.14 25.79
C LEU A 302 8.47 -5.17 26.27
N ARG A 303 8.50 -4.82 27.56
CA ARG A 303 7.61 -3.79 28.14
C ARG A 303 8.41 -2.57 28.57
N ILE A 304 7.90 -1.40 28.20
CA ILE A 304 8.49 -0.10 28.58
C ILE A 304 7.66 0.48 29.70
N TYR A 305 8.33 0.81 30.81
CA TYR A 305 7.75 1.52 31.94
C TYR A 305 8.65 2.66 32.37
N ARG A 306 8.09 3.87 32.48
CA ARG A 306 8.79 5.06 33.02
C ARG A 306 10.20 5.23 32.45
N GLY A 307 10.33 5.19 31.13
CA GLY A 307 11.56 5.38 30.38
C GLY A 307 12.53 4.19 30.39
N ARG A 308 12.15 3.03 30.95
CA ARG A 308 13.02 1.85 31.06
C ARG A 308 12.35 0.61 30.47
N ILE A 309 13.17 -0.24 29.84
CA ILE A 309 12.73 -1.55 29.38
C ILE A 309 12.89 -2.54 30.53
N PHE A 310 11.80 -3.20 30.92
CA PHE A 310 11.82 -4.19 31.99
C PHE A 310 12.66 -5.40 31.57
N LYS A 311 13.68 -5.76 32.38
CA LYS A 311 14.49 -6.97 32.22
C LYS A 311 15.15 -7.11 30.82
N LEU A 312 15.59 -6.00 30.24
CA LEU A 312 16.13 -5.98 28.88
C LEU A 312 17.26 -6.98 28.64
N GLU A 313 18.23 -7.06 29.55
CA GLU A 313 19.38 -7.97 29.36
C GLU A 313 18.94 -9.42 29.35
N GLU A 314 18.03 -9.82 30.25
CA GLU A 314 17.51 -11.17 30.33
C GLU A 314 16.68 -11.54 29.10
N HIS A 315 15.91 -10.59 28.56
CA HIS A 315 15.20 -10.78 27.28
C HIS A 315 16.18 -10.98 26.13
N LEU A 316 17.25 -10.18 26.06
CA LEU A 316 18.27 -10.33 25.02
C LEU A 316 19.01 -11.66 25.17
N ASP A 317 19.39 -12.08 26.37
CA ASP A 317 19.99 -13.39 26.62
C ASP A 317 19.16 -14.51 25.99
N ARG A 318 17.85 -14.51 26.26
CA ARG A 318 16.92 -15.52 25.71
C ARG A 318 16.75 -15.43 24.19
N LEU A 319 16.76 -14.23 23.62
CA LEU A 319 16.74 -14.03 22.16
C LEU A 319 17.97 -14.69 21.51
N PHE A 320 19.16 -14.42 22.06
CA PHE A 320 20.43 -14.98 21.58
C PHE A 320 20.51 -16.49 21.78
N ASP A 321 20.06 -17.01 22.92
CA ASP A 321 19.99 -18.45 23.18
C ASP A 321 19.03 -19.15 22.22
N SER A 322 17.87 -18.55 21.93
CA SER A 322 16.92 -19.08 20.96
C SER A 322 17.50 -19.09 19.54
N ALA A 323 18.17 -18.00 19.14
CA ALA A 323 18.84 -17.92 17.84
C ALA A 323 19.97 -18.96 17.72
N LYS A 324 20.73 -19.16 18.80
CA LYS A 324 21.77 -20.18 18.90
C LYS A 324 21.20 -21.60 18.80
N ALA A 325 20.09 -21.89 19.47
CA ALA A 325 19.41 -23.19 19.41
C ALA A 325 18.95 -23.52 17.98
N LEU A 326 18.55 -22.50 17.22
CA LEU A 326 18.20 -22.65 15.80
C LEU A 326 19.40 -22.53 14.85
N ALA A 327 20.63 -22.48 15.36
CA ALA A 327 21.87 -22.36 14.59
C ALA A 327 21.90 -21.15 13.62
N PHE A 328 21.40 -20.00 14.06
CA PHE A 328 21.51 -18.75 13.29
C PHE A 328 23.00 -18.38 13.13
N LYS A 329 23.34 -17.83 11.97
CA LYS A 329 24.66 -17.27 11.66
C LYS A 329 24.51 -15.78 11.36
N ASN A 330 25.60 -15.02 11.53
CA ASN A 330 25.60 -13.57 11.31
C ASN A 330 24.48 -12.88 12.10
N VAL A 331 24.32 -13.28 13.36
CA VAL A 331 23.39 -12.65 14.30
C VAL A 331 23.95 -11.28 14.67
N PRO A 332 23.14 -10.19 14.65
CA PRO A 332 23.60 -8.88 15.08
C PRO A 332 24.06 -8.90 16.53
N THR A 333 25.04 -8.07 16.86
CA THR A 333 25.55 -7.91 18.22
C THR A 333 24.46 -7.38 19.16
N ARG A 334 24.66 -7.58 20.47
CA ARG A 334 23.75 -7.09 21.50
C ARG A 334 23.58 -5.57 21.42
N GLU A 335 24.67 -4.87 21.15
CA GLU A 335 24.75 -3.42 21.04
C GLU A 335 23.95 -2.92 19.83
N GLU A 336 24.07 -3.59 18.67
CA GLU A 336 23.28 -3.27 17.48
C GLU A 336 21.78 -3.47 17.71
N VAL A 337 21.39 -4.55 18.39
CA VAL A 337 19.99 -4.81 18.74
C VAL A 337 19.45 -3.72 19.69
N LYS A 338 20.23 -3.34 20.71
CA LYS A 338 19.86 -2.26 21.63
C LYS A 338 19.72 -0.92 20.91
N GLU A 339 20.65 -0.60 20.03
CA GLU A 339 20.63 0.64 19.25
C GLU A 339 19.37 0.73 18.38
N ALA A 340 19.03 -0.36 17.69
CA ALA A 340 17.80 -0.44 16.90
C ALA A 340 16.54 -0.22 17.77
N ILE A 341 16.48 -0.86 18.95
CA ILE A 341 15.39 -0.69 19.92
C ILE A 341 15.26 0.77 20.36
N PHE A 342 16.34 1.37 20.87
CA PHE A 342 16.30 2.71 21.43
C PHE A 342 16.07 3.78 20.37
N ARG A 343 16.68 3.67 19.18
CA ARG A 343 16.40 4.58 18.06
C ARG A 343 14.92 4.55 17.68
N THR A 344 14.32 3.36 17.61
CA THR A 344 12.91 3.22 17.21
C THR A 344 11.97 3.80 18.27
N LEU A 345 12.21 3.53 19.55
CA LEU A 345 11.42 4.12 20.65
C LEU A 345 11.54 5.66 20.67
N ASN A 346 12.77 6.19 20.56
CA ASN A 346 13.02 7.63 20.57
C ASN A 346 12.31 8.34 19.41
N ARG A 347 12.31 7.75 18.20
CA ARG A 347 11.62 8.32 17.02
C ARG A 347 10.10 8.31 17.15
N ASN A 348 9.53 7.38 17.94
CA ASN A 348 8.10 7.33 18.22
C ASN A 348 7.71 8.10 19.51
N GLY A 349 8.66 8.59 20.30
CA GLY A 349 8.37 9.17 21.63
C GLY A 349 7.77 8.18 22.64
N MET A 350 8.05 6.88 22.48
CA MET A 350 7.46 5.81 23.27
C MET A 350 8.30 5.53 24.53
N PHE A 351 8.02 6.29 25.59
CA PHE A 351 8.74 6.19 26.87
C PHE A 351 7.96 5.49 27.99
N ASP A 352 6.70 5.11 27.78
CA ASP A 352 5.89 4.41 28.77
C ASP A 352 4.76 3.61 28.10
N ASN A 353 4.07 2.74 28.84
CA ASN A 353 2.86 2.02 28.40
C ASN A 353 2.93 1.41 26.98
N SER A 354 4.12 0.99 26.60
CA SER A 354 4.43 0.50 25.26
C SER A 354 4.91 -0.94 25.34
N HIS A 355 4.72 -1.67 24.24
CA HIS A 355 5.21 -3.02 24.08
C HIS A 355 5.98 -3.13 22.77
N ILE A 356 7.15 -3.78 22.80
CA ILE A 356 7.89 -4.13 21.59
C ILE A 356 7.73 -5.62 21.32
N ARG A 357 7.28 -5.95 20.12
CA ARG A 357 7.54 -7.27 19.54
C ARG A 357 8.89 -7.19 18.81
N LEU A 358 9.94 -7.61 19.49
CA LEU A 358 11.28 -7.74 18.92
C LEU A 358 11.35 -9.08 18.20
N SER A 359 11.71 -9.12 16.92
CA SER A 359 11.87 -10.38 16.18
C SER A 359 13.18 -10.39 15.41
N LEU A 360 13.80 -11.56 15.29
CA LEU A 360 14.98 -11.79 14.48
C LEU A 360 14.70 -12.97 13.56
N THR A 361 14.66 -12.72 12.25
CA THR A 361 14.52 -13.79 11.25
C THR A 361 15.90 -14.29 10.85
N ARG A 362 15.98 -15.52 10.33
CA ARG A 362 17.21 -16.01 9.70
C ARG A 362 17.60 -15.20 8.45
N GLY A 363 16.65 -14.43 7.92
CA GLY A 363 16.86 -13.45 6.86
C GLY A 363 16.32 -13.87 5.50
N LYS A 364 16.61 -13.02 4.52
CA LYS A 364 16.31 -13.27 3.10
C LYS A 364 17.09 -14.47 2.57
N LYS A 365 16.45 -15.29 1.74
CA LYS A 365 17.08 -16.38 0.99
C LYS A 365 17.40 -15.96 -0.44
N VAL A 366 18.46 -16.54 -0.99
CA VAL A 366 18.79 -16.40 -2.43
C VAL A 366 17.81 -17.16 -3.33
N THR A 367 17.17 -18.21 -2.82
CA THR A 367 16.13 -18.99 -3.51
C THR A 367 15.17 -19.63 -2.51
N SER A 368 13.99 -20.03 -2.97
CA SER A 368 13.03 -20.76 -2.15
C SER A 368 13.55 -22.18 -1.85
N GLY A 369 13.45 -22.61 -0.60
CA GLY A 369 13.89 -23.93 -0.16
C GLY A 369 14.04 -24.04 1.36
N MET A 370 14.02 -25.26 1.90
CA MET A 370 14.07 -25.48 3.35
C MET A 370 15.47 -25.32 3.97
N SER A 371 16.53 -25.42 3.16
CA SER A 371 17.91 -25.37 3.68
C SER A 371 18.27 -23.97 4.19
N PRO A 372 18.78 -23.83 5.43
CA PRO A 372 19.27 -22.55 5.93
C PRO A 372 20.56 -22.09 5.22
N ALA A 373 21.18 -22.93 4.39
CA ALA A 373 22.32 -22.54 3.55
C ALA A 373 21.96 -21.47 2.51
N PHE A 374 20.67 -21.27 2.21
CA PHE A 374 20.22 -20.23 1.29
C PHE A 374 20.14 -18.83 1.95
N ASN A 375 20.26 -18.73 3.28
CA ASN A 375 20.26 -17.48 4.03
C ASN A 375 21.63 -16.79 3.97
N LEU A 376 21.91 -16.16 2.82
CA LEU A 376 23.22 -15.54 2.56
C LEU A 376 23.25 -14.02 2.77
N TYR A 377 22.10 -13.39 3.03
CA TYR A 377 21.99 -11.93 3.20
C TYR A 377 22.10 -11.46 4.66
N GLY A 378 22.29 -12.37 5.63
CA GLY A 378 22.29 -12.05 7.06
C GLY A 378 20.89 -12.04 7.67
N CYS A 379 20.80 -11.93 9.00
CA CYS A 379 19.53 -11.93 9.74
C CYS A 379 18.75 -10.62 9.54
N THR A 380 17.42 -10.68 9.54
CA THR A 380 16.56 -9.48 9.52
C THR A 380 16.08 -9.18 10.94
N LEU A 381 16.53 -8.08 11.53
CA LEU A 381 16.02 -7.59 12.81
C LEU A 381 14.73 -6.78 12.61
N ILE A 382 13.73 -7.01 13.45
CA ILE A 382 12.44 -6.31 13.42
C ILE A 382 12.15 -5.77 14.82
N VAL A 383 11.97 -4.45 14.92
CA VAL A 383 11.53 -3.78 16.16
C VAL A 383 10.16 -3.18 15.88
N LEU A 384 9.11 -3.85 16.37
CA LEU A 384 7.72 -3.38 16.24
C LEU A 384 7.22 -2.88 17.61
N PRO A 385 7.32 -1.58 17.91
CA PRO A 385 6.73 -1.00 19.10
C PRO A 385 5.28 -0.57 18.84
N GLU A 386 4.42 -0.75 19.84
CA GLU A 386 3.05 -0.25 19.85
C GLU A 386 2.71 0.33 21.23
N TRP A 387 1.88 1.38 21.24
CA TRP A 387 1.17 1.77 22.46
C TRP A 387 0.24 0.63 22.83
N LYS A 388 0.41 0.08 24.03
CA LYS A 388 -0.28 -1.13 24.47
C LYS A 388 -0.60 -1.07 25.96
N PRO A 389 -1.70 -0.40 26.35
CA PRO A 389 -2.15 -0.42 27.73
C PRO A 389 -2.48 -1.87 28.18
N PRO A 390 -2.59 -2.11 29.50
CA PRO A 390 -3.05 -3.40 30.01
C PRO A 390 -4.38 -3.83 29.36
N VAL A 391 -4.44 -5.09 28.93
CA VAL A 391 -5.61 -5.63 28.20
C VAL A 391 -6.64 -6.23 29.14
N TYR A 392 -6.19 -6.80 30.26
CA TYR A 392 -7.07 -7.51 31.21
C TYR A 392 -7.38 -6.66 32.43
N ASP A 393 -8.61 -6.82 32.92
CA ASP A 393 -9.04 -6.28 34.19
C ASP A 393 -8.59 -7.22 35.33
N ASN A 394 -7.64 -6.74 36.13
CA ASN A 394 -7.12 -7.49 37.27
C ASN A 394 -8.14 -7.63 38.42
N THR A 395 -9.31 -6.97 38.36
CA THR A 395 -10.34 -7.05 39.41
C THR A 395 -11.29 -8.23 39.21
N HIS A 396 -11.72 -8.49 37.97
CA HIS A 396 -12.66 -9.57 37.65
C HIS A 396 -11.98 -10.88 37.23
N GLY A 397 -10.68 -10.85 36.95
CA GLY A 397 -9.91 -12.01 36.52
C GLY A 397 -10.23 -12.43 35.08
N VAL A 398 -9.82 -13.63 34.71
CA VAL A 398 -10.02 -14.20 33.37
C VAL A 398 -10.55 -15.63 33.46
N THR A 399 -11.37 -16.01 32.49
CA THR A 399 -11.92 -17.36 32.33
C THR A 399 -11.01 -18.18 31.43
N LEU A 400 -10.62 -19.37 31.91
CA LEU A 400 -9.76 -20.29 31.16
C LEU A 400 -10.50 -21.58 30.82
N VAL A 401 -10.23 -22.11 29.63
CA VAL A 401 -10.62 -23.48 29.23
C VAL A 401 -9.37 -24.34 29.03
N THR A 402 -9.46 -25.65 29.22
CA THR A 402 -8.36 -26.55 28.86
C THR A 402 -8.45 -26.92 27.37
N ALA A 403 -7.39 -26.65 26.62
CA ALA A 403 -7.28 -27.00 25.22
C ALA A 403 -7.02 -28.50 25.02
N THR A 404 -7.56 -29.04 23.94
CA THR A 404 -7.22 -30.35 23.40
C THR A 404 -5.85 -30.33 22.73
N THR A 405 -5.47 -29.22 22.07
CA THR A 405 -4.13 -29.01 21.52
C THR A 405 -3.06 -29.12 22.61
N ARG A 406 -2.11 -30.06 22.45
CA ARG A 406 -0.97 -30.24 23.36
C ARG A 406 0.15 -29.26 23.05
N ARG A 407 0.88 -28.85 24.09
CA ARG A 407 2.04 -27.97 23.94
C ARG A 407 3.21 -28.71 23.27
N ASN A 408 4.00 -27.99 22.48
CA ASN A 408 5.11 -28.62 21.77
C ASN A 408 6.12 -29.25 22.73
N SER A 409 6.52 -30.48 22.41
CA SER A 409 7.55 -31.23 23.13
C SER A 409 8.96 -30.78 22.74
N PRO A 410 9.94 -30.82 23.68
CA PRO A 410 11.37 -30.70 23.35
C PRO A 410 11.86 -31.67 22.26
N ASN A 411 11.18 -32.80 22.06
CA ASN A 411 11.51 -33.79 21.03
C ASN A 411 11.00 -33.41 19.62
N ASN A 412 10.23 -32.33 19.47
CA ASN A 412 9.71 -31.88 18.19
C ASN A 412 10.21 -30.47 17.89
N LEU A 413 9.55 -29.48 18.49
CA LEU A 413 9.92 -28.08 18.38
C LEU A 413 9.88 -27.49 19.79
N ASP A 414 11.06 -27.42 20.41
CA ASP A 414 11.19 -27.15 21.83
C ASP A 414 10.54 -25.80 22.23
N SER A 415 9.56 -25.87 23.12
CA SER A 415 8.82 -24.73 23.65
C SER A 415 9.69 -23.74 24.43
N LYS A 416 10.89 -24.14 24.84
CA LYS A 416 11.87 -23.24 25.47
C LYS A 416 12.52 -22.28 24.46
N ILE A 417 12.53 -22.61 23.17
CA ILE A 417 12.99 -21.70 22.12
C ILE A 417 11.88 -20.70 21.85
N HIS A 418 12.15 -19.40 22.00
CA HIS A 418 11.15 -18.37 21.79
C HIS A 418 10.99 -18.05 20.28
N HIS A 419 10.48 -19.02 19.52
CA HIS A 419 10.36 -18.99 18.06
C HIS A 419 9.00 -18.45 17.58
N ASN A 420 8.89 -18.04 16.31
CA ASN A 420 7.62 -17.52 15.74
C ASN A 420 6.68 -18.62 15.18
N ASN A 421 7.03 -19.90 15.27
CA ASN A 421 6.13 -21.01 14.90
C ASN A 421 4.99 -21.21 15.92
N LEU A 422 4.10 -20.22 16.01
CA LEU A 422 3.05 -20.09 17.03
C LEU A 422 1.72 -20.74 16.63
N LEU A 423 1.67 -21.51 15.53
CA LEU A 423 0.43 -22.16 15.11
C LEU A 423 -0.12 -23.09 16.20
N ASN A 424 0.75 -23.78 16.95
CA ASN A 424 0.38 -24.58 18.13
C ASN A 424 -0.40 -23.75 19.17
N ASN A 425 0.12 -22.57 19.50
CA ASN A 425 -0.51 -21.64 20.45
C ASN A 425 -1.81 -21.03 19.89
N ILE A 426 -1.84 -20.69 18.60
CA ILE A 426 -3.01 -20.12 17.92
C ILE A 426 -4.16 -21.13 17.90
N LEU A 427 -3.90 -22.41 17.65
CA LEU A 427 -4.92 -23.46 17.70
C LEU A 427 -5.56 -23.56 19.09
N ALA A 428 -4.76 -23.54 20.16
CA ALA A 428 -5.29 -23.49 21.52
C ALA A 428 -6.11 -22.22 21.76
N LYS A 429 -5.70 -21.06 21.25
CA LYS A 429 -6.49 -19.82 21.35
C LYS A 429 -7.82 -19.90 20.57
N ILE A 430 -7.84 -20.57 19.42
CA ILE A 430 -9.07 -20.83 18.65
C ILE A 430 -10.05 -21.69 19.48
N GLU A 431 -9.55 -22.73 20.16
CA GLU A 431 -10.37 -23.53 21.08
C GLU A 431 -10.93 -22.68 22.24
N GLY A 432 -10.10 -21.81 22.83
CA GLY A 432 -10.53 -20.84 23.85
C GLY A 432 -11.66 -19.94 23.36
N ASN A 433 -11.52 -19.35 22.17
CA ASN A 433 -12.53 -18.50 21.57
C ASN A 433 -13.84 -19.26 21.31
N ASN A 434 -13.78 -20.49 20.81
CA ASN A 434 -14.96 -21.34 20.57
C ASN A 434 -15.70 -21.70 21.87
N ALA A 435 -14.98 -21.74 22.99
CA ALA A 435 -15.54 -21.94 24.33
C ALA A 435 -15.99 -20.64 25.02
N ASN A 436 -15.87 -19.48 24.35
CA ASN A 436 -16.07 -18.15 24.93
C ASN A 436 -15.21 -17.90 26.21
N ALA A 437 -14.00 -18.45 26.22
CA ALA A 437 -13.02 -18.23 27.29
C ALA A 437 -11.97 -17.19 26.87
N ASP A 438 -11.42 -16.48 27.86
CA ASP A 438 -10.41 -15.43 27.65
C ASP A 438 -9.07 -16.01 27.19
N ASP A 439 -8.70 -17.20 27.64
CA ASP A 439 -7.50 -17.91 27.21
C ASP A 439 -7.62 -19.43 27.38
N ALA A 440 -6.64 -20.18 26.87
CA ALA A 440 -6.65 -21.64 26.92
C ALA A 440 -5.41 -22.21 27.62
N ILE A 441 -5.64 -23.08 28.61
CA ILE A 441 -4.61 -23.88 29.29
C ILE A 441 -4.21 -25.03 28.38
N MET A 442 -2.91 -25.16 28.12
CA MET A 442 -2.33 -26.25 27.34
C MET A 442 -1.69 -27.29 28.28
N LEU A 443 -1.86 -28.56 27.92
CA LEU A 443 -1.22 -29.69 28.61
C LEU A 443 -0.01 -30.18 27.82
N ASP A 444 0.94 -30.80 28.51
CA ASP A 444 2.03 -31.55 27.87
C ASP A 444 1.55 -32.92 27.34
N LYS A 445 2.47 -33.67 26.74
CA LYS A 445 2.18 -34.98 26.14
C LYS A 445 1.68 -36.03 27.16
N ASP A 446 2.01 -35.85 28.43
CA ASP A 446 1.69 -36.78 29.52
C ASP A 446 0.46 -36.34 30.32
N GLY A 447 -0.14 -35.19 29.95
CA GLY A 447 -1.36 -34.65 30.56
C GLY A 447 -1.12 -33.70 31.73
N PHE A 448 0.12 -33.33 32.02
CA PHE A 448 0.40 -32.31 33.04
C PHE A 448 0.18 -30.90 32.48
N VAL A 449 -0.15 -29.96 33.37
CA VAL A 449 -0.29 -28.55 33.01
C VAL A 449 1.07 -28.01 32.57
N SER A 450 1.11 -27.36 31.41
CA SER A 450 2.32 -26.71 30.88
C SER A 450 2.26 -25.19 31.07
N GLU A 451 1.44 -24.51 30.27
CA GLU A 451 1.21 -23.07 30.26
C GLU A 451 -0.10 -22.75 29.54
N THR A 452 -0.51 -21.49 29.50
CA THR A 452 -1.57 -21.07 28.57
C THR A 452 -1.00 -20.87 27.17
N ASN A 453 -1.84 -20.62 26.16
CA ASN A 453 -1.36 -20.29 24.82
C ASN A 453 -0.45 -19.05 24.76
N ALA A 454 -0.45 -18.15 25.76
CA ALA A 454 0.35 -16.93 25.72
C ALA A 454 1.15 -16.60 26.99
N THR A 455 0.90 -17.28 28.11
CA THR A 455 1.49 -16.95 29.43
C THR A 455 1.74 -18.19 30.30
N ASN A 456 2.79 -18.15 31.13
CA ASN A 456 2.99 -19.18 32.16
C ASN A 456 1.89 -19.13 33.23
N ILE A 457 1.61 -20.27 33.86
CA ILE A 457 0.56 -20.41 34.87
C ILE A 457 1.13 -20.71 36.26
N PHE A 458 0.44 -20.18 37.28
CA PHE A 458 0.72 -20.41 38.69
C PHE A 458 -0.55 -20.88 39.40
N LEU A 459 -0.40 -21.77 40.38
CA LEU A 459 -1.45 -22.28 41.25
C LEU A 459 -1.10 -21.96 42.71
N VAL A 460 -2.02 -21.32 43.42
CA VAL A 460 -1.93 -21.14 44.88
C VAL A 460 -2.75 -22.22 45.56
N LYS A 461 -2.11 -23.11 46.32
CA LYS A 461 -2.78 -24.19 47.05
C LYS A 461 -2.20 -24.33 48.45
N LYS A 462 -3.06 -24.17 49.46
CA LYS A 462 -2.69 -24.24 50.89
C LYS A 462 -1.50 -23.33 51.24
N GLY A 463 -1.57 -22.06 50.81
CA GLY A 463 -0.54 -21.05 51.07
C GLY A 463 0.77 -21.24 50.29
N ARG A 464 0.86 -22.20 49.37
CA ARG A 464 2.04 -22.43 48.52
C ARG A 464 1.75 -22.06 47.08
N VAL A 465 2.71 -21.39 46.46
CA VAL A 465 2.72 -21.08 45.03
C VAL A 465 3.40 -22.23 44.29
N LEU A 466 2.73 -22.74 43.25
CA LEU A 466 3.19 -23.84 42.41
C LEU A 466 3.15 -23.39 40.96
N THR A 467 4.16 -23.76 40.17
CA THR A 467 4.18 -23.55 38.72
C THR A 467 4.79 -24.79 38.06
N PRO A 468 4.36 -25.18 36.85
CA PRO A 468 5.01 -26.24 36.10
C PRO A 468 6.52 -26.01 35.97
N HIS A 469 7.27 -27.11 35.94
CA HIS A 469 8.68 -27.04 35.56
C HIS A 469 8.78 -26.67 34.08
N ALA A 470 9.87 -25.98 33.69
CA ALA A 470 10.03 -25.45 32.34
C ALA A 470 10.47 -26.53 31.32
N ASP A 471 9.87 -27.72 31.39
CA ASP A 471 10.16 -28.85 30.50
C ASP A 471 9.36 -28.75 29.20
N TYR A 472 8.09 -28.32 29.29
CA TYR A 472 7.16 -28.21 28.17
C TYR A 472 6.59 -26.80 28.00
N CYS A 473 7.19 -25.79 28.65
CA CYS A 473 6.76 -24.39 28.55
C CYS A 473 7.94 -23.45 28.39
N LEU A 474 7.66 -22.19 28.01
CA LEU A 474 8.71 -21.19 27.89
C LEU A 474 9.23 -20.81 29.29
N PRO A 475 10.55 -20.72 29.51
CA PRO A 475 11.11 -20.19 30.75
C PRO A 475 10.89 -18.66 30.79
N GLY A 476 9.69 -18.27 31.25
CA GLY A 476 9.28 -16.87 31.28
C GLY A 476 10.13 -16.03 32.22
N ILE A 477 10.56 -14.86 31.76
CA ILE A 477 11.29 -13.88 32.58
C ILE A 477 10.38 -13.32 33.68
N THR A 478 9.11 -13.06 33.37
CA THR A 478 8.11 -12.73 34.38
C THR A 478 7.96 -13.86 35.39
N ARG A 479 7.88 -15.12 34.94
CA ARG A 479 7.82 -16.30 35.83
C ARG A 479 9.01 -16.38 36.78
N ALA A 480 10.22 -16.07 36.31
CA ALA A 480 11.43 -16.06 37.14
C ALA A 480 11.52 -14.86 38.11
N THR A 481 10.67 -13.85 37.97
CA THR A 481 10.64 -12.67 38.84
C THR A 481 9.70 -12.84 40.03
N TRP A 482 8.73 -13.76 39.93
CA TRP A 482 7.68 -14.00 40.93
C TRP A 482 8.09 -14.96 42.05
#